data_AF-A0A9N7M6Z7-F1
#
_entry.id   AF-A0A9N7M6Z7-F1
#
_cell.length_a   1.000
_cell.length_b   1.000
_cell.length_c   1.000
_cell.angle_alpha   90.00
_cell.angle_beta   90.00
_cell.angle_gamma   90.00
#
_symmetry.space_group_name_H-M   'P 1'
#
loop_
_entity.id
_entity.type
_entity.pdbx_description
1 polymer ?
#
loop_
_entity_poly.entity_id
_entity_poly.type
_entity_poly.pdbx_seq_one_letter_code
_entity_poly.pdbx_strand_id
1 'polypeptide(L)' 'MDLKTFTAQIELMHQEALRQSASYEDKWLNTFHGGRESALDQVLKLLKGERRDG' A
#
# COMPACT_ATOMS: atom_id res chain seq x y z
N MET A 1 20.22 3.90 -3.15
CA MET A 1 19.13 4.08 -2.18
C MET A 1 19.19 2.92 -1.21
N ASP A 2 19.27 3.17 0.09
CA ASP A 2 19.28 2.08 1.07
C ASP A 2 17.86 1.52 1.30
N LEU A 3 17.80 0.31 1.86
CA LEU A 3 16.54 -0.40 2.09
C LEU A 3 15.59 0.36 3.03
N LYS A 4 16.09 1.10 4.02
CA LYS A 4 15.24 1.86 4.95
C LYS A 4 14.57 3.02 4.22
N THR A 5 15.31 3.73 3.39
CA THR A 5 14.79 4.82 2.56
C THR A 5 13.76 4.29 1.56
N PHE A 6 14.01 3.12 0.95
CA PHE A 6 13.04 2.48 0.06
C PHE A 6 11.75 2.06 0.80
N THR A 7 11.86 1.41 1.96
CA THR A 7 10.71 1.03 2.78
C THR A 7 9.86 2.25 3.18
N ALA A 8 10.50 3.34 3.64
CA ALA A 8 9.79 4.56 4.00
C ALA A 8 9.03 5.18 2.82
N GLN A 9 9.57 5.09 1.60
CA GLN A 9 8.85 5.54 0.41
C GLN A 9 7.62 4.69 0.10
N ILE A 10 7.72 3.36 0.21
CA ILE A 10 6.56 2.48 0.01
C ILE A 10 5.49 2.75 1.08
N GLU A 11 5.87 3.04 2.33
CA GLU A 11 4.91 3.42 3.38
C GLU A 11 4.17 4.70 3.04
N LEU A 12 4.87 5.72 2.55
CA LEU A 12 4.24 6.97 2.10
C LEU A 12 3.27 6.73 0.94
N MET A 13 3.67 5.91 -0.04
CA MET A 13 2.81 5.55 -1.17
C MET A 13 1.55 4.79 -0.73
N HIS A 14 1.67 3.92 0.27
CA HIS A 14 0.54 3.17 0.82
C HIS A 14 -0.46 4.08 1.53
N GLN A 15 0.04 4.99 2.38
CA GLN A 15 -0.79 5.99 3.06
C GLN A 15 -1.50 6.92 2.08
N GLU A 16 -0.82 7.33 1.01
CA GLU A 16 -1.44 8.15 -0.03
C GLU A 16 -2.53 7.40 -0.79
N ALA A 17 -2.30 6.12 -1.11
CA ALA A 17 -3.30 5.28 -1.76
C ALA A 17 -4.57 5.16 -0.89
N LEU A 18 -4.42 4.89 0.41
CA LEU A 18 -5.54 4.83 1.37
C LEU A 18 -6.33 6.14 1.42
N ARG A 19 -5.62 7.28 1.47
CA ARG A 19 -6.25 8.61 1.47
C ARG A 19 -7.01 8.88 0.18
N GLN A 20 -6.47 8.47 -0.96
CA GLN A 20 -7.11 8.62 -2.27
C GLN A 20 -8.40 7.80 -2.33
N SER A 21 -8.38 6.53 -1.93
CA SER A 21 -9.58 5.66 -1.91
C SER A 21 -10.68 6.18 -1.01
N ALA A 22 -10.33 6.78 0.13
CA ALA A 22 -11.34 7.39 1.00
C ALA A 22 -11.97 8.66 0.43
N SER A 23 -11.36 9.26 -0.60
CA SER A 23 -11.77 10.54 -1.19
C SER A 23 -12.72 10.39 -2.38
N TYR A 24 -12.89 9.20 -2.95
CA TYR A 24 -13.78 9.01 -4.09
C TYR A 24 -15.15 8.48 -3.63
N GLU A 25 -16.21 9.20 -3.99
CA GLU A 25 -17.59 8.75 -3.78
C GLU A 25 -17.97 7.60 -4.72
N ASP A 26 -17.23 7.43 -5.82
CA ASP A 26 -17.47 6.38 -6.81
C ASP A 26 -16.89 5.03 -6.35
N LYS A 27 -17.80 4.08 -6.09
CA LYS A 27 -17.48 2.71 -5.69
C LYS A 27 -16.62 1.94 -6.71
N TRP A 28 -16.73 2.26 -7.99
CA TRP A 28 -15.96 1.57 -9.03
C TRP A 28 -14.48 1.99 -8.98
N LEU A 29 -14.21 3.28 -8.83
CA LEU A 29 -12.85 3.78 -8.60
C LEU A 29 -12.25 3.21 -7.31
N ASN A 30 -13.03 3.14 -6.22
CA ASN A 30 -12.57 2.55 -4.96
C ASN A 30 -12.14 1.09 -5.09
N THR A 31 -12.73 0.33 -6.01
CA THR A 31 -12.33 -1.07 -6.27
C THR A 31 -10.93 -1.16 -6.90
N PHE A 32 -10.59 -0.24 -7.81
CA PHE A 32 -9.24 -0.16 -8.39
C PHE A 32 -8.20 0.28 -7.36
N HIS A 33 -8.55 1.24 -6.49
CA HIS A 33 -7.63 1.68 -5.46
C HIS A 33 -7.39 0.64 -4.37
N GLY A 34 -8.39 -0.20 -4.04
CA GLY A 34 -8.19 -1.35 -3.16
C GLY A 34 -7.13 -2.35 -3.66
N GLY A 35 -7.01 -2.53 -4.99
CA GLY A 35 -5.95 -3.32 -5.60
C GLY A 35 -4.55 -2.71 -5.39
N ARG A 36 -4.44 -1.39 -5.54
CA ARG A 36 -3.19 -0.65 -5.30
C ARG A 36 -2.77 -0.67 -3.83
N GLU A 37 -3.72 -0.47 -2.91
CA GLU A 37 -3.48 -0.56 -1.47
C GLU A 37 -2.97 -1.94 -1.08
N SER A 38 -3.65 -3.00 -1.54
CA SER A 38 -3.28 -4.39 -1.25
C SER A 38 -1.88 -4.71 -1.78
N ALA A 39 -1.53 -4.26 -2.98
CA ALA A 39 -0.19 -4.47 -3.54
C ALA A 39 0.90 -3.80 -2.68
N LEU A 40 0.67 -2.56 -2.24
CA LEU A 40 1.63 -1.83 -1.41
C LEU A 40 1.75 -2.44 0.00
N ASP A 41 0.65 -2.87 0.61
CA ASP A 41 0.66 -3.61 1.88
C ASP A 41 1.45 -4.92 1.77
N GLN A 42 1.27 -5.67 0.68
CA GLN A 42 2.02 -6.91 0.45
C GLN A 42 3.52 -6.65 0.30
N VAL A 43 3.93 -5.59 -0.38
CA VAL A 43 5.34 -5.19 -0.49
C VAL A 43 5.90 -4.78 0.87
N LEU A 44 5.15 -4.03 1.68
CA LEU A 44 5.57 -3.65 3.04
C LEU A 44 5.78 -4.86 3.95
N LYS A 45 4.88 -5.83 3.93
CA LYS A 45 5.02 -7.08 4.69
C LYS A 45 6.30 -7.83 4.31
N LEU A 46 6.60 -7.93 3.01
CA LEU A 46 7.84 -8.53 2.53
C LEU A 46 9.09 -7.76 2.99
N LEU A 47 9.06 -6.43 2.91
CA LEU A 47 10.19 -5.58 3.32
C LEU A 47 10.43 -5.60 4.84
N LYS A 48 9.38 -5.77 5.64
CA LYS A 48 9.44 -5.86 7.11
C LYS A 48 9.73 -7.27 7.62
N GLY A 49 9.76 -8.27 6.73
CA GLY A 49 9.96 -9.67 7.11
C GLY A 49 8.76 -10.27 7.84
N GLU A 50 7.57 -9.68 7.73
CA GLU A 50 6.33 -10.25 8.24
C GLU A 50 5.94 -11.43 7.34
N ARG A 51 6.19 -12.65 7.84
CA ARG A 51 5.77 -13.89 7.19
C ARG A 51 4.24 -13.90 7.08
N ARG A 52 3.72 -14.31 5.93
CA ARG A 52 2.31 -14.68 5.80
C ARG A 52 2.11 -16.02 6.50
N ASP A 53 1.40 -16.01 7.61
CA ASP A 53 0.73 -17.22 8.08
C ASP A 53 -0.32 -17.56 7.01
N GLY A 54 -0.12 -18.72 6.37
CA GLY A 54 -0.92 -19.20 5.24
C GLY A 54 -2.31 -19.65 5.65
#